data_AF-A0A538U6Q6-F1
#
_entry.id   AF-A0A538U6Q6-F1
#
_cell.length_a   1.000
_cell.length_b   1.000
_cell.length_c   1.000
_cell.angle_alpha   90.00
_cell.angle_beta   90.00
_cell.angle_gamma   90.00
#
_symmetry.space_group_name_H-M   'P 1'
#
loop_
_entity.id
_entity.type
_entity.pdbx_description
1 polymer ?
#
loop_
_entity_poly.entity_id
_entity_poly.type
_entity_poly.pdbx_seq_one_letter_code
_entity_poly.pdbx_strand_id
1 'polypeptide(L)'
;MLSLLRWSLGLCGAVLGLACMVAVSRSDEVAARASALGLVIHDANETLTSYCHEEDGTLWLVLPSGARFELLTSTCGLPNPGDGSFHPFDESVVRAALSGVRFPITGLTDEIFILPYPRRDALPSAAGPGLMLLSPGVTAMNADQQHAIVAHELGHLIQYRFMPDEDAVLWNRYRSLRGITDADRYSAEATHADRPHEIFAEDFRALFGDALANYSSSIENQTLCVPQQVAGLEAFIQSLGSGPIGSESIVGFPNPAHGALSFRRAGDAASPLDVFDPSGRRLASLEATPLATGWEWRWDGRDAHGRRVSAGVYFARERGASSSVRVIVAE
;
A
#
# COMPACT_ATOMS: atom_id res chain seq x y z
N MET A 1 36.87 -8.76 58.61
CA MET A 1 36.21 -8.65 59.93
C MET A 1 34.73 -8.48 59.66
N LEU A 2 33.90 -9.53 59.76
CA LEU A 2 33.16 -9.90 60.98
C LEU A 2 32.40 -8.67 61.55
N SER A 3 31.07 -8.64 61.74
CA SER A 3 30.07 -9.69 61.82
C SER A 3 28.68 -9.08 62.15
N LEU A 4 27.58 -9.81 61.85
CA LEU A 4 26.30 -9.92 62.60
C LEU A 4 25.38 -8.68 62.62
N LEU A 5 24.03 -8.72 62.64
CA LEU A 5 22.99 -9.68 63.08
C LEU A 5 21.78 -9.55 62.12
N ARG A 6 21.23 -10.59 61.49
CA ARG A 6 20.16 -11.52 61.94
C ARG A 6 19.10 -10.93 62.88
N TRP A 7 17.86 -10.75 62.40
CA TRP A 7 16.63 -11.21 63.08
C TRP A 7 15.66 -11.74 62.01
N SER A 8 14.97 -12.82 62.38
CA SER A 8 14.28 -13.79 61.54
C SER A 8 12.90 -14.08 62.14
N LEU A 9 12.08 -14.83 61.37
CA LEU A 9 10.80 -15.52 61.70
C LEU A 9 9.58 -14.81 61.10
N GLY A 10 8.68 -15.45 60.34
CA GLY A 10 8.57 -16.85 59.97
C GLY A 10 7.09 -17.28 59.92
N LEU A 11 6.81 -18.27 59.05
CA LEU A 11 5.63 -19.16 58.96
C LEU A 11 4.42 -18.60 58.16
N CYS A 12 3.72 -19.34 57.30
CA CYS A 12 3.59 -20.80 57.16
C CYS A 12 2.84 -21.19 55.85
N GLY A 13 3.13 -22.39 55.33
CA GLY A 13 2.27 -23.17 54.40
C GLY A 13 2.89 -23.41 53.01
N ALA A 14 3.68 -24.47 52.74
CA ALA A 14 3.32 -25.89 52.54
C ALA A 14 2.32 -26.11 51.37
N VAL A 15 2.43 -27.05 50.43
CA VAL A 15 3.38 -28.10 49.95
C VAL A 15 2.73 -28.67 48.65
N LEU A 16 3.49 -29.41 47.83
CA LEU A 16 3.14 -30.18 46.60
C LEU A 16 3.35 -29.42 45.28
N GLY A 17 4.18 -29.81 44.31
CA GLY A 17 4.89 -31.07 44.06
C GLY A 17 4.41 -31.69 42.75
N LEU A 18 5.08 -31.38 41.62
CA LEU A 18 5.39 -32.33 40.54
C LEU A 18 6.26 -31.66 39.47
N ALA A 19 7.28 -32.38 39.03
CA ALA A 19 8.20 -31.98 37.97
C ALA A 19 7.52 -31.99 36.59
N CYS A 20 7.69 -30.91 35.83
CA CYS A 20 7.57 -30.95 34.38
C CYS A 20 8.83 -30.31 33.79
N MET A 21 9.44 -31.04 32.86
CA MET A 21 10.64 -30.66 32.12
C MET A 21 10.46 -29.25 31.54
N VAL A 22 11.46 -28.39 31.72
CA VAL A 22 11.54 -27.14 30.96
C VAL A 22 11.92 -27.53 29.54
N ALA A 23 10.92 -27.81 28.72
CA ALA A 23 11.06 -27.70 27.29
C ALA A 23 11.33 -26.22 27.00
N VAL A 24 12.53 -25.92 26.51
CA VAL A 24 12.82 -24.65 25.85
C VAL A 24 11.92 -24.62 24.62
N SER A 25 10.72 -24.04 24.75
CA SER A 25 9.89 -23.74 23.59
C SER A 25 10.56 -22.58 22.87
N ARG A 26 11.00 -22.86 21.65
CA ARG A 26 11.39 -21.87 20.65
C ARG A 26 10.36 -20.74 20.68
N SER A 27 10.85 -19.52 20.82
CA SER A 27 10.09 -18.32 20.49
C SER A 27 9.50 -18.53 19.11
N ASP A 28 8.18 -18.63 19.01
CA ASP A 28 7.51 -18.64 17.72
C ASP A 28 7.76 -17.28 17.07
N GLU A 29 8.60 -17.30 16.03
CA GLU A 29 8.97 -16.18 15.16
C GLU A 29 7.79 -15.75 14.27
N VAL A 30 6.64 -15.47 14.87
CA VAL A 30 5.66 -14.56 14.27
C VAL A 30 5.97 -13.19 14.87
N ALA A 31 7.12 -12.65 14.47
CA ALA A 31 7.46 -11.26 14.73
C ALA A 31 6.29 -10.39 14.25
N ALA A 32 5.91 -9.44 15.09
CA ALA A 32 4.85 -8.49 14.87
C ALA A 32 4.89 -7.94 13.43
N ARG A 33 3.86 -8.28 12.65
CA ARG A 33 3.57 -7.69 11.34
C ARG A 33 3.30 -6.20 11.52
N ALA A 34 4.36 -5.39 11.52
CA ALA A 34 4.26 -3.95 11.67
C ALA A 34 3.74 -3.35 10.36
N SER A 35 2.42 -3.34 10.19
CA SER A 35 1.71 -2.43 9.29
C SER A 35 1.79 -1.04 9.90
N ALA A 36 2.87 -0.30 9.59
CA ALA A 36 3.07 1.01 10.19
C ALA A 36 2.03 2.03 9.71
N LEU A 37 1.41 1.82 8.53
CA LEU A 37 0.55 2.80 7.85
C LEU A 37 -0.61 2.18 7.02
N GLY A 38 -0.83 0.86 7.08
CA GLY A 38 -1.76 0.13 6.19
C GLY A 38 -1.05 -0.55 5.00
N LEU A 39 0.13 -0.06 4.62
CA LEU A 39 1.02 -0.69 3.64
C LEU A 39 1.66 -1.95 4.22
N VAL A 40 1.78 -2.99 3.39
CA VAL A 40 2.49 -4.24 3.70
C VAL A 40 3.79 -4.25 2.90
N ILE A 41 4.93 -4.38 3.58
CA ILE A 41 6.25 -4.43 2.95
C ILE A 41 6.77 -5.86 3.10
N HIS A 42 7.07 -6.48 1.96
CA HIS A 42 7.76 -7.76 1.86
C HIS A 42 9.23 -7.50 1.53
N ASP A 43 10.12 -7.91 2.43
CA ASP A 43 11.56 -7.77 2.22
C ASP A 43 12.06 -8.69 1.09
N ALA A 44 13.32 -8.51 0.67
CA ALA A 44 13.89 -9.28 -0.44
C ALA A 44 13.95 -10.80 -0.16
N ASN A 45 14.22 -11.18 1.10
CA ASN A 45 14.32 -12.57 1.51
C ASN A 45 12.93 -13.22 1.63
N GLU A 46 11.95 -12.51 2.20
CA GLU A 46 10.55 -12.94 2.21
C GLU A 46 10.02 -13.09 0.78
N THR A 47 10.25 -12.09 -0.07
CA THR A 47 9.86 -12.12 -1.49
C THR A 47 10.46 -13.35 -2.19
N LEU A 48 11.74 -13.63 -1.96
CA LEU A 48 12.40 -14.81 -2.55
C LEU A 48 11.84 -16.13 -2.02
N THR A 49 11.60 -16.24 -0.71
CA THR A 49 11.24 -17.52 -0.07
C THR A 49 9.76 -17.85 -0.14
N SER A 50 8.90 -16.83 -0.14
CA SER A 50 7.44 -16.99 -0.02
C SER A 50 6.69 -16.72 -1.33
N TYR A 51 7.29 -15.97 -2.25
CA TYR A 51 6.64 -15.53 -3.48
C TYR A 51 7.40 -15.89 -4.75
N CYS A 52 8.62 -16.43 -4.64
CA CYS A 52 9.37 -16.91 -5.80
C CYS A 52 9.39 -18.44 -5.87
N HIS A 53 9.24 -18.97 -7.08
CA HIS A 53 9.26 -20.40 -7.36
C HIS A 53 10.14 -20.69 -8.58
N GLU A 54 11.00 -21.69 -8.45
CA GLU A 54 11.80 -22.17 -9.57
C GLU A 54 11.00 -23.20 -10.38
N GLU A 55 10.96 -23.02 -11.70
CA GLU A 55 10.29 -23.92 -12.65
C GLU A 55 11.14 -23.98 -13.92
N ASP A 56 11.54 -25.19 -14.32
CA ASP A 56 12.39 -25.46 -15.50
C ASP A 56 13.69 -24.62 -15.57
N GLY A 57 14.30 -24.33 -14.42
CA GLY A 57 15.52 -23.52 -14.30
C GLY A 57 15.31 -22.01 -14.42
N THR A 58 14.04 -21.58 -14.46
CA THR A 58 13.63 -20.17 -14.45
C THR A 58 13.04 -19.81 -13.10
N LEU A 59 13.44 -18.67 -12.54
CA LEU A 59 12.87 -18.15 -11.30
C LEU A 59 11.66 -17.26 -11.61
N TRP A 60 10.52 -17.56 -10.98
CA TRP A 60 9.27 -16.83 -11.18
C TRP A 60 8.82 -16.17 -9.89
N LEU A 61 8.51 -14.87 -9.94
CA LEU A 61 7.70 -14.19 -8.93
C LEU A 61 6.22 -14.49 -9.18
N VAL A 62 5.50 -14.91 -8.16
CA VAL A 62 4.06 -15.19 -8.18
C VAL A 62 3.37 -14.38 -7.10
N LEU A 63 2.62 -13.36 -7.50
CA LEU A 63 1.91 -12.48 -6.57
C LEU A 63 0.61 -13.13 -6.05
N PRO A 64 0.06 -12.67 -4.90
CA PRO A 64 -1.24 -13.14 -4.40
C PRO A 64 -2.39 -13.03 -5.41
N SER A 65 -2.30 -12.06 -6.34
CA SER A 65 -3.27 -11.88 -7.43
C SER A 65 -3.21 -12.98 -8.50
N GLY A 66 -2.19 -13.84 -8.48
CA GLY A 66 -1.88 -14.81 -9.53
C GLY A 66 -1.02 -14.25 -10.68
N ALA A 67 -0.70 -12.95 -10.66
CA ALA A 67 0.23 -12.37 -11.63
C ALA A 67 1.62 -13.01 -11.50
N ARG A 68 2.24 -13.30 -12.64
CA ARG A 68 3.51 -14.03 -12.72
C ARG A 68 4.55 -13.24 -13.51
N PHE A 69 5.76 -13.14 -12.98
CA PHE A 69 6.88 -12.45 -13.63
C PHE A 69 8.12 -13.32 -13.61
N GLU A 70 8.78 -13.47 -14.76
CA GLU A 70 10.11 -14.06 -14.81
C GLU A 70 11.14 -13.11 -14.19
N LEU A 71 12.04 -13.64 -13.36
CA LEU A 71 13.12 -12.91 -12.72
C LEU A 71 14.47 -13.25 -13.36
N LEU A 72 15.29 -12.21 -13.58
CA LEU A 72 16.66 -12.35 -14.07
C LEU A 72 17.61 -12.58 -12.89
N THR A 73 18.12 -13.80 -12.77
CA THR A 73 19.04 -14.18 -11.68
C THR A 73 20.52 -13.96 -12.01
N SER A 74 20.82 -13.47 -13.21
CA SER A 74 22.18 -13.16 -13.66
C SER A 74 22.25 -11.78 -14.32
N THR A 75 23.32 -11.04 -14.01
CA THR A 75 23.68 -9.77 -14.69
C THR A 75 24.30 -10.01 -16.07
N CYS A 76 24.66 -11.25 -16.39
CA CYS A 76 25.26 -11.61 -17.67
C CYS A 76 24.28 -11.35 -18.82
N GLY A 77 24.75 -10.63 -19.85
CA GLY A 77 23.94 -10.30 -21.02
C GLY A 77 23.03 -9.08 -20.83
N LEU A 78 23.01 -8.43 -19.66
CA LEU A 78 22.38 -7.12 -19.51
C LEU A 78 23.18 -6.05 -20.27
N PRO A 79 22.50 -5.04 -20.87
CA PRO A 79 23.18 -3.90 -21.47
C PRO A 79 24.10 -3.15 -20.50
N ASN A 80 23.72 -3.13 -19.21
CA ASN A 80 24.54 -2.64 -18.11
C ASN A 80 24.61 -3.72 -17.02
N PRO A 81 25.72 -4.48 -16.92
CA PRO A 81 25.88 -5.51 -15.89
C PRO A 81 26.27 -4.96 -14.51
N GLY A 82 26.55 -3.65 -14.40
CA GLY A 82 26.99 -3.02 -13.15
C GLY A 82 28.25 -3.67 -12.56
N ASP A 83 28.21 -4.01 -11.27
CA ASP A 83 29.31 -4.68 -10.57
C ASP A 83 29.24 -6.22 -10.63
N GLY A 84 28.32 -6.75 -11.43
CA GLY A 84 28.09 -8.19 -11.59
C GLY A 84 27.09 -8.78 -10.62
N SER A 85 26.53 -8.00 -9.69
CA SER A 85 25.53 -8.45 -8.72
C SER A 85 24.25 -7.61 -8.78
N PHE A 86 23.15 -8.18 -8.27
CA PHE A 86 21.91 -7.42 -8.01
C PHE A 86 21.87 -6.99 -6.56
N HIS A 87 21.44 -5.75 -6.33
CA HIS A 87 21.41 -5.09 -5.04
C HIS A 87 19.98 -4.66 -4.73
N PRO A 88 19.22 -5.47 -3.96
CA PRO A 88 17.88 -5.11 -3.52
C PRO A 88 17.88 -3.83 -2.67
N PHE A 89 16.71 -3.22 -2.56
CA PHE A 89 16.50 -2.14 -1.61
C PHE A 89 16.71 -2.64 -0.17
N ASP A 90 17.19 -1.73 0.68
CA ASP A 90 17.25 -1.98 2.12
C ASP A 90 15.87 -1.68 2.73
N GLU A 91 15.25 -2.68 3.35
CA GLU A 91 13.92 -2.57 3.95
C GLU A 91 13.82 -1.43 4.98
N SER A 92 14.87 -1.23 5.78
CA SER A 92 14.89 -0.17 6.79
C SER A 92 14.91 1.22 6.14
N VAL A 93 15.60 1.36 5.01
CA VAL A 93 15.65 2.58 4.20
C VAL A 93 14.30 2.82 3.52
N VAL A 94 13.66 1.78 2.98
CA VAL A 94 12.30 1.88 2.40
C VAL A 94 11.30 2.36 3.45
N ARG A 95 11.33 1.78 4.66
CA ARG A 95 10.47 2.20 5.78
C ARG A 95 10.74 3.64 6.20
N ALA A 96 12.00 4.05 6.25
CA ALA A 96 12.39 5.42 6.57
C ALA A 96 11.89 6.41 5.50
N ALA A 97 12.05 6.09 4.22
CA ALA A 97 11.56 6.90 3.11
C ALA A 97 10.04 7.09 3.18
N LEU A 98 9.26 6.01 3.35
CA LEU A 98 7.80 6.08 3.50
C LEU A 98 7.38 6.90 4.72
N SER A 99 8.07 6.75 5.85
CA SER A 99 7.79 7.53 7.06
C SER A 99 8.16 9.02 6.91
N GLY A 100 9.09 9.36 6.01
CA GLY A 100 9.56 10.73 5.76
C GLY A 100 8.68 11.51 4.78
N VAL A 101 7.79 10.84 4.05
CA VAL A 101 6.91 11.48 3.07
C VAL A 101 5.93 12.43 3.76
N ARG A 102 5.85 13.66 3.24
CA ARG A 102 4.98 14.74 3.71
C ARG A 102 3.62 14.73 3.04
N PHE A 103 3.04 13.55 2.84
CA PHE A 103 1.74 13.34 2.21
C PHE A 103 0.91 12.35 3.03
N PRO A 104 -0.42 12.53 3.18
CA PRO A 104 -1.24 11.60 3.92
C PRO A 104 -1.32 10.25 3.17
N ILE A 105 -0.57 9.27 3.65
CA ILE A 105 -0.55 7.90 3.13
C ILE A 105 -1.19 6.89 4.07
N THR A 106 -1.69 7.35 5.21
CA THR A 106 -2.44 6.52 6.16
C THR A 106 -3.74 6.03 5.52
N GLY A 107 -3.91 4.70 5.43
CA GLY A 107 -5.09 4.09 4.82
C GLY A 107 -4.88 3.62 3.37
N LEU A 108 -3.68 3.80 2.82
CA LEU A 108 -3.23 2.99 1.70
C LEU A 108 -3.14 1.53 2.14
N THR A 109 -3.62 0.60 1.31
CA THR A 109 -3.61 -0.84 1.57
C THR A 109 -2.79 -1.58 0.51
N ASP A 110 -1.89 -0.86 -0.14
CA ASP A 110 -1.05 -1.35 -1.23
C ASP A 110 0.06 -2.27 -0.67
N GLU A 111 0.46 -3.25 -1.48
CA GLU A 111 1.56 -4.17 -1.17
C GLU A 111 2.85 -3.68 -1.82
N ILE A 112 3.95 -3.71 -1.07
CA ILE A 112 5.28 -3.31 -1.52
C ILE A 112 6.18 -4.54 -1.46
N PHE A 113 6.68 -4.99 -2.59
CA PHE A 113 7.66 -6.06 -2.67
C PHE A 113 9.03 -5.49 -2.99
N ILE A 114 9.99 -5.75 -2.12
CA ILE A 114 11.40 -5.56 -2.44
C ILE A 114 11.87 -6.79 -3.22
N LEU A 115 12.23 -6.61 -4.48
CA LEU A 115 12.59 -7.74 -5.33
C LEU A 115 14.06 -8.14 -5.12
N PRO A 116 14.36 -9.46 -5.00
CA PRO A 116 15.74 -9.95 -4.97
C PRO A 116 16.43 -9.83 -6.34
N TYR A 117 15.65 -9.86 -7.42
CA TYR A 117 16.08 -9.90 -8.81
C TYR A 117 15.16 -9.02 -9.67
N PRO A 118 15.65 -8.36 -10.73
CA PRO A 118 14.78 -7.60 -11.61
C PRO A 118 13.93 -8.55 -12.46
N ARG A 119 12.77 -8.05 -12.89
CA ARG A 119 11.90 -8.75 -13.83
C ARG A 119 12.54 -8.77 -15.22
N ARG A 120 12.42 -9.86 -15.97
CA ARG A 120 12.93 -9.95 -17.35
C ARG A 120 12.25 -8.93 -18.26
N ASP A 121 10.93 -8.90 -18.20
CA ASP A 121 10.12 -7.92 -18.89
C ASP A 121 9.73 -6.83 -17.89
N ALA A 122 10.26 -5.62 -18.08
CA ALA A 122 9.92 -4.48 -17.25
C ALA A 122 8.46 -4.08 -17.48
N LEU A 123 7.71 -3.81 -16.41
CA LEU A 123 6.54 -2.95 -16.54
C LEU A 123 7.00 -1.53 -16.90
N PRO A 124 6.13 -0.70 -17.51
CA PRO A 124 6.42 0.71 -17.75
C PRO A 124 6.82 1.47 -16.47
N SER A 125 6.36 1.02 -15.31
CA SER A 125 6.64 1.56 -13.97
C SER A 125 6.84 0.41 -12.95
N ALA A 126 7.53 0.67 -11.84
CA ALA A 126 7.65 -0.30 -10.75
C ALA A 126 6.35 -0.42 -9.94
N ALA A 127 5.43 0.54 -10.09
CA ALA A 127 4.13 0.56 -9.44
C ALA A 127 2.95 0.29 -10.39
N GLY A 128 1.91 -0.34 -9.85
CA GLY A 128 0.60 -0.53 -10.46
C GLY A 128 -0.51 -0.30 -9.42
N PRO A 129 -1.80 -0.41 -9.79
CA PRO A 129 -2.89 -0.21 -8.85
C PRO A 129 -2.80 -1.20 -7.68
N GLY A 130 -2.61 -0.72 -6.45
CA GLY A 130 -2.51 -1.61 -5.27
C GLY A 130 -1.12 -2.17 -4.98
N LEU A 131 -0.10 -1.87 -5.78
CA LEU A 131 1.13 -2.67 -5.82
C LEU A 131 2.37 -1.86 -6.19
N MET A 132 3.46 -2.05 -5.45
CA MET A 132 4.79 -1.55 -5.78
C MET A 132 5.80 -2.70 -5.80
N LEU A 133 6.58 -2.82 -6.88
CA LEU A 133 7.60 -3.85 -7.09
C LEU A 133 8.99 -3.21 -7.22
N LEU A 134 9.65 -2.96 -6.10
CA LEU A 134 10.95 -2.29 -6.04
C LEU A 134 12.05 -3.20 -6.61
N SER A 135 12.50 -2.90 -7.83
CA SER A 135 13.50 -3.70 -8.54
C SER A 135 14.92 -3.39 -8.07
N PRO A 136 15.81 -4.39 -7.91
CA PRO A 136 17.16 -4.17 -7.43
C PRO A 136 18.01 -3.40 -8.45
N GLY A 137 19.03 -2.68 -7.96
CA GLY A 137 20.07 -2.08 -8.80
C GLY A 137 21.12 -3.10 -9.25
N VAL A 138 21.86 -2.79 -10.31
CA VAL A 138 23.07 -3.55 -10.73
C VAL A 138 24.35 -3.06 -10.02
N THR A 139 24.19 -2.06 -9.16
CA THR A 139 25.20 -1.56 -8.21
C THR A 139 24.45 -1.16 -6.94
N ALA A 140 25.12 -1.18 -5.79
CA ALA A 140 24.53 -0.73 -4.54
C ALA A 140 24.02 0.72 -4.64
N MET A 141 22.76 0.94 -4.25
CA MET A 141 22.14 2.26 -4.19
C MET A 141 22.36 2.88 -2.81
N ASN A 142 22.78 4.14 -2.78
CA ASN A 142 22.86 4.88 -1.52
C ASN A 142 21.46 5.25 -0.98
N ALA A 143 21.39 5.76 0.25
CA ALA A 143 20.11 6.11 0.87
C ALA A 143 19.34 7.18 0.07
N ASP A 144 20.02 8.21 -0.44
CA ASP A 144 19.41 9.28 -1.24
C ASP A 144 18.69 8.72 -2.48
N GLN A 145 19.35 7.81 -3.21
CA GLN A 145 18.80 7.13 -4.37
C GLN A 145 17.58 6.28 -4.00
N GLN A 146 17.67 5.50 -2.92
CA GLN A 146 16.55 4.66 -2.49
C GLN A 146 15.35 5.50 -2.05
N HIS A 147 15.57 6.58 -1.29
CA HIS A 147 14.51 7.49 -0.87
C HIS A 147 13.84 8.17 -2.08
N ALA A 148 14.64 8.60 -3.05
CA ALA A 148 14.14 9.21 -4.28
C ALA A 148 13.25 8.25 -5.06
N ILE A 149 13.70 7.00 -5.27
CA ILE A 149 12.92 5.99 -6.00
C ILE A 149 11.65 5.63 -5.23
N VAL A 150 11.72 5.37 -3.92
CA VAL A 150 10.53 5.01 -3.12
C VAL A 150 9.49 6.12 -3.15
N ALA A 151 9.90 7.38 -3.01
CA ALA A 151 8.97 8.51 -3.08
C ALA A 151 8.39 8.71 -4.49
N HIS A 152 9.17 8.46 -5.55
CA HIS A 152 8.70 8.48 -6.93
C HIS A 152 7.64 7.38 -7.17
N GLU A 153 7.94 6.14 -6.82
CA GLU A 153 7.01 5.01 -6.99
C GLU A 153 5.74 5.16 -6.16
N LEU A 154 5.84 5.77 -4.97
CA LEU A 154 4.67 6.14 -4.18
C LEU A 154 3.80 7.17 -4.92
N GLY A 155 4.40 8.09 -5.66
CA GLY A 155 3.69 9.03 -6.53
C GLY A 155 2.80 8.32 -7.55
N HIS A 156 3.24 7.22 -8.14
CA HIS A 156 2.39 6.39 -8.99
C HIS A 156 1.23 5.74 -8.24
N LEU A 157 1.44 5.21 -7.02
CA LEU A 157 0.35 4.66 -6.22
C LEU A 157 -0.72 5.72 -5.93
N ILE A 158 -0.30 6.93 -5.55
CA ILE A 158 -1.20 8.06 -5.33
C ILE A 158 -1.94 8.43 -6.62
N GLN A 159 -1.26 8.46 -7.76
CA GLN A 159 -1.88 8.71 -9.05
C GLN A 159 -2.94 7.65 -9.38
N TYR A 160 -2.60 6.36 -9.38
CA TYR A 160 -3.57 5.30 -9.68
C TYR A 160 -4.78 5.34 -8.75
N ARG A 161 -4.57 5.71 -7.49
CA ARG A 161 -5.63 5.73 -6.48
C ARG A 161 -6.58 6.92 -6.61
N PHE A 162 -6.04 8.12 -6.83
CA PHE A 162 -6.78 9.37 -6.67
C PHE A 162 -6.91 10.18 -7.97
N MET A 163 -6.15 9.83 -9.00
CA MET A 163 -6.22 10.42 -10.34
C MET A 163 -6.08 9.32 -11.41
N PRO A 164 -7.02 8.36 -11.47
CA PRO A 164 -6.96 7.26 -12.42
C PRO A 164 -7.07 7.77 -13.87
N ASP A 165 -6.64 6.96 -14.83
CA ASP A 165 -6.50 7.35 -16.24
C ASP A 165 -7.82 7.80 -16.88
N GLU A 166 -8.96 7.28 -16.40
CA GLU A 166 -10.28 7.65 -16.89
C GLU A 166 -10.76 9.02 -16.38
N ASP A 167 -10.13 9.59 -15.34
CA ASP A 167 -10.48 10.91 -14.81
C ASP A 167 -9.85 12.03 -15.65
N ALA A 168 -10.46 12.26 -16.82
CA ALA A 168 -10.04 13.32 -17.72
C ALA A 168 -10.10 14.72 -17.06
N VAL A 169 -10.93 14.94 -16.04
CA VAL A 169 -11.06 16.25 -15.39
C VAL A 169 -9.81 16.55 -14.56
N LEU A 170 -9.40 15.61 -13.71
CA LEU A 170 -8.19 15.77 -12.90
C LEU A 170 -6.94 15.80 -13.76
N TRP A 171 -6.84 14.92 -14.77
CA TRP A 171 -5.71 14.93 -15.69
C TRP A 171 -5.61 16.25 -16.46
N ASN A 172 -6.70 16.78 -17.01
CA ASN A 172 -6.67 18.07 -17.71
C ASN A 172 -6.27 19.22 -16.78
N ARG A 173 -6.71 19.20 -15.52
CA ARG A 173 -6.31 20.19 -14.52
C ARG A 173 -4.82 20.10 -14.22
N TYR A 174 -4.30 18.91 -13.94
CA TYR A 174 -2.88 18.67 -13.71
C TYR A 174 -2.02 19.12 -14.91
N ARG A 175 -2.39 18.68 -16.13
CA ARG A 175 -1.66 19.02 -17.36
C ARG A 175 -1.64 20.53 -17.62
N SER A 176 -2.74 21.22 -17.32
CA SER A 176 -2.83 22.68 -17.44
C SER A 176 -1.93 23.39 -16.44
N LEU A 177 -1.92 22.96 -15.16
CA LEU A 177 -1.02 23.50 -14.14
C LEU A 177 0.44 23.33 -14.55
N ARG A 178 0.77 22.15 -15.10
CA ARG A 178 2.14 21.80 -15.45
C ARG A 178 2.61 22.34 -16.80
N GLY A 179 1.69 22.83 -17.63
CA GLY A 179 2.01 23.30 -18.98
C GLY A 179 2.31 22.17 -19.98
N ILE A 180 1.79 20.96 -19.73
CA ILE A 180 2.04 19.76 -20.55
C ILE A 180 0.84 19.40 -21.44
N THR A 181 0.16 20.40 -21.98
CA THR A 181 -1.08 20.23 -22.76
C THR A 181 -0.83 19.78 -24.20
N ASP A 182 0.41 19.84 -24.69
CA ASP A 182 0.79 19.31 -26.00
C ASP A 182 0.78 17.77 -25.99
N ALA A 183 -0.21 17.17 -26.64
CA ALA A 183 -0.40 15.72 -26.65
C ALA A 183 0.58 14.96 -27.56
N ASP A 184 1.22 15.63 -28.52
CA ASP A 184 2.23 15.00 -29.38
C ASP A 184 3.56 14.87 -28.64
N ARG A 185 3.84 15.83 -27.73
CA ARG A 185 5.03 15.81 -26.88
C ARG A 185 4.84 15.00 -25.60
N TYR A 186 3.71 15.18 -24.91
CA TYR A 186 3.45 14.59 -23.61
C TYR A 186 2.37 13.50 -23.73
N SER A 187 2.78 12.30 -24.09
CA SER A 187 1.91 11.14 -24.27
C SER A 187 2.44 9.91 -23.51
N ALA A 188 1.67 8.83 -23.49
CA ALA A 188 2.11 7.57 -22.90
C ALA A 188 3.29 6.94 -23.68
N GLU A 189 3.38 7.26 -24.97
CA GLU A 189 4.39 6.78 -25.91
C GLU A 189 5.64 7.67 -25.96
N ALA A 190 5.64 8.80 -25.25
CA ALA A 190 6.77 9.72 -25.20
C ALA A 190 8.01 9.07 -24.54
N THR A 191 9.13 9.79 -24.64
CA THR A 191 10.32 9.48 -23.82
C THR A 191 9.93 9.49 -22.34
N HIS A 192 10.60 8.67 -21.53
CA HIS A 192 10.22 8.45 -20.12
C HIS A 192 9.97 9.77 -19.36
N ALA A 193 10.93 10.70 -19.40
CA ALA A 193 10.80 12.03 -18.79
C ALA A 193 9.64 12.92 -19.31
N ASP A 194 9.09 12.66 -20.49
CA ASP A 194 7.99 13.43 -21.09
C ASP A 194 6.62 12.75 -20.90
N ARG A 195 6.55 11.58 -20.23
CA ARG A 195 5.28 10.90 -19.97
C ARG A 195 4.53 11.56 -18.81
N PRO A 196 3.23 11.89 -18.95
CA PRO A 196 2.46 12.54 -17.90
C PRO A 196 2.47 11.83 -16.53
N HIS A 197 2.43 10.49 -16.52
CA HIS A 197 2.50 9.68 -15.30
C HIS A 197 3.85 9.79 -14.60
N GLU A 198 4.94 9.78 -15.36
CA GLU A 198 6.31 9.93 -14.83
C GLU A 198 6.53 11.34 -14.29
N ILE A 199 6.06 12.36 -15.02
CA ILE A 199 6.12 13.75 -14.56
C ILE A 199 5.33 13.89 -13.25
N PHE A 200 4.17 13.24 -13.12
CA PHE A 200 3.39 13.27 -11.87
C PHE A 200 4.13 12.59 -10.71
N ALA A 201 4.66 11.39 -10.93
CA ALA A 201 5.42 10.66 -9.92
C ALA A 201 6.66 11.45 -9.45
N GLU A 202 7.33 12.09 -10.40
CA GLU A 202 8.49 12.92 -10.15
C GLU A 202 8.13 14.23 -9.43
N ASP A 203 7.02 14.87 -9.80
CA ASP A 203 6.50 16.03 -9.09
C ASP A 203 6.10 15.66 -7.65
N PHE A 204 5.51 14.48 -7.44
CA PHE A 204 5.18 13.98 -6.12
C PHE A 204 6.43 13.77 -5.27
N ARG A 205 7.46 13.09 -5.80
CA ARG A 205 8.76 12.93 -5.14
C ARG A 205 9.33 14.29 -4.73
N ALA A 206 9.35 15.23 -5.68
CA ALA A 206 9.94 16.54 -5.48
C ALA A 206 9.22 17.38 -4.41
N LEU A 207 7.89 17.33 -4.37
CA LEU A 207 7.08 18.12 -3.45
C LEU A 207 6.95 17.47 -2.06
N PHE A 208 6.72 16.16 -2.02
CA PHE A 208 6.31 15.45 -0.80
C PHE A 208 7.35 14.46 -0.29
N GLY A 209 8.36 14.07 -1.06
CA GLY A 209 9.48 13.26 -0.58
C GLY A 209 10.25 13.97 0.54
N ASP A 210 10.96 13.20 1.36
CA ASP A 210 11.79 13.76 2.43
C ASP A 210 13.04 14.49 1.89
N ALA A 211 13.95 14.89 2.77
CA ALA A 211 15.16 15.62 2.36
C ALA A 211 16.10 14.75 1.50
N LEU A 212 16.19 13.44 1.78
CA LEU A 212 17.04 12.51 1.03
C LEU A 212 16.44 12.22 -0.35
N ALA A 213 15.11 12.08 -0.45
CA ALA A 213 14.43 11.94 -1.73
C ALA A 213 14.62 13.16 -2.64
N ASN A 214 14.99 14.32 -2.09
CA ASN A 214 15.18 15.59 -2.78
C ASN A 214 16.64 16.02 -2.95
N TYR A 215 17.59 15.10 -2.77
CA TYR A 215 19.02 15.40 -2.73
C TYR A 215 19.55 16.21 -3.94
N SER A 216 19.01 15.98 -5.15
CA SER A 216 19.46 16.68 -6.36
C SER A 216 18.83 18.06 -6.56
N SER A 217 17.73 18.36 -5.85
CA SER A 217 16.88 19.54 -6.11
C SER A 217 16.48 19.71 -7.59
N SER A 218 16.50 18.62 -8.35
CA SER A 218 16.16 18.56 -9.77
C SER A 218 15.00 17.61 -10.00
N ILE A 219 14.46 17.63 -11.21
CA ILE A 219 13.53 16.64 -11.73
C ILE A 219 14.11 16.01 -12.99
N GLU A 220 13.64 14.81 -13.36
CA GLU A 220 14.08 14.13 -14.56
C GLU A 220 13.88 14.97 -15.83
N ASN A 221 12.70 15.60 -15.98
CA ASN A 221 12.43 16.49 -17.11
C ASN A 221 13.12 17.84 -16.95
N GLN A 222 14.28 17.98 -17.58
CA GLN A 222 15.11 19.20 -17.49
C GLN A 222 14.52 20.42 -18.24
N THR A 223 13.45 20.24 -19.02
CA THR A 223 12.82 21.34 -19.77
C THR A 223 11.65 21.97 -19.02
N LEU A 224 11.10 21.28 -18.04
CA LEU A 224 10.03 21.78 -17.18
C LEU A 224 10.61 22.56 -16.00
N CYS A 225 9.89 23.58 -15.53
CA CYS A 225 10.22 24.22 -14.26
C CYS A 225 10.06 23.20 -13.12
N VAL A 226 10.83 23.38 -12.05
CA VAL A 226 10.71 22.53 -10.86
C VAL A 226 9.32 22.73 -10.21
N PRO A 227 8.70 21.67 -9.67
CA PRO A 227 7.30 21.70 -9.24
C PRO A 227 7.03 22.68 -8.09
N GLN A 228 8.02 22.96 -7.23
CA GLN A 228 7.92 23.95 -6.16
C GLN A 228 7.67 25.38 -6.69
N GLN A 229 7.97 25.64 -7.97
CA GLN A 229 7.75 26.93 -8.62
C GLN A 229 6.44 27.01 -9.40
N VAL A 230 5.69 25.91 -9.50
CA VAL A 230 4.42 25.87 -10.24
C VAL A 230 3.27 26.26 -9.30
N ALA A 231 2.71 27.45 -9.53
CA ALA A 231 1.63 27.98 -8.70
C ALA A 231 0.43 27.02 -8.64
N GLY A 232 0.06 26.61 -7.42
CA GLY A 232 -1.10 25.76 -7.17
C GLY A 232 -0.90 24.26 -7.41
N LEU A 233 0.28 23.82 -7.87
CA LEU A 233 0.57 22.40 -8.12
C LEU A 233 0.61 21.58 -6.83
N GLU A 234 1.38 22.04 -5.83
CA GLU A 234 1.46 21.39 -4.51
C GLU A 234 0.08 21.29 -3.87
N ALA A 235 -0.68 22.39 -3.84
CA ALA A 235 -2.04 22.40 -3.31
C ALA A 235 -2.99 21.47 -4.08
N PHE A 236 -2.82 21.33 -5.39
CA PHE A 236 -3.59 20.39 -6.20
C PHE A 236 -3.27 18.94 -5.79
N ILE A 237 -2.00 18.53 -5.82
CA ILE A 237 -1.61 17.16 -5.49
C ILE A 237 -1.97 16.83 -4.03
N GLN A 238 -1.70 17.74 -3.09
CA GLN A 238 -2.11 17.60 -1.68
C GLN A 238 -3.61 17.35 -1.55
N SER A 239 -4.44 17.99 -2.39
CA SER A 239 -5.89 17.80 -2.33
C SER A 239 -6.38 16.44 -2.82
N LEU A 240 -5.55 15.69 -3.56
CA LEU A 240 -5.86 14.31 -3.96
C LEU A 240 -5.92 13.37 -2.76
N GLY A 241 -4.93 13.47 -1.85
CA GLY A 241 -4.89 12.70 -0.60
C GLY A 241 -5.68 13.34 0.55
N SER A 242 -6.00 14.63 0.40
CA SER A 242 -6.78 15.41 1.37
C SER A 242 -8.21 15.66 0.90
N GLY A 243 -8.76 14.79 0.03
CA GLY A 243 -10.18 14.83 -0.34
C GLY A 243 -11.00 15.13 0.91
N PRO A 244 -11.99 16.04 0.81
CA PRO A 244 -12.42 16.92 1.91
C PRO A 244 -12.25 16.29 3.27
N ILE A 245 -11.56 16.94 4.20
CA ILE A 245 -11.61 16.58 5.63
C ILE A 245 -13.11 16.58 6.01
N GLY A 246 -13.86 15.48 6.11
CA GLY A 246 -13.51 14.06 6.02
C GLY A 246 -14.18 13.27 4.89
N SER A 247 -13.60 12.10 4.66
CA SER A 247 -14.22 10.98 3.95
C SER A 247 -14.34 9.88 5.00
N GLU A 248 -15.48 9.65 5.63
CA GLU A 248 -16.73 9.18 5.03
C GLU A 248 -16.59 7.93 4.13
N SER A 249 -15.41 7.31 4.09
CA SER A 249 -15.27 6.02 3.42
C SER A 249 -15.87 4.91 4.28
N ILE A 250 -16.83 4.19 3.69
CA ILE A 250 -17.44 3.03 4.32
C ILE A 250 -16.46 1.86 4.17
N VAL A 251 -16.07 1.25 5.28
CA VAL A 251 -15.23 0.03 5.29
C VAL A 251 -16.10 -1.17 5.65
N GLY A 252 -15.96 -2.27 4.92
CA GLY A 252 -16.64 -3.55 5.21
C GLY A 252 -15.69 -4.54 5.87
N PHE A 253 -16.09 -5.17 6.97
CA PHE A 253 -15.31 -6.16 7.69
C PHE A 253 -16.18 -7.23 8.39
N PRO A 254 -15.71 -8.48 8.53
CA PRO A 254 -14.53 -9.01 7.86
C PRO A 254 -14.73 -9.03 6.33
N ASN A 255 -13.63 -8.99 5.57
CA ASN A 255 -13.68 -9.05 4.11
C ASN A 255 -12.45 -9.83 3.60
N PRO A 256 -12.59 -11.07 3.10
CA PRO A 256 -13.84 -11.80 2.91
C PRO A 256 -14.61 -12.16 4.20
N ALA A 257 -15.94 -12.26 4.12
CA ALA A 257 -16.81 -12.67 5.24
C ALA A 257 -17.36 -14.08 5.05
N HIS A 258 -17.20 -14.94 6.06
CA HIS A 258 -17.82 -16.27 6.16
C HIS A 258 -19.16 -16.25 6.94
N GLY A 259 -19.77 -15.07 7.08
CA GLY A 259 -20.91 -14.87 7.97
C GLY A 259 -21.38 -13.42 7.98
N ALA A 260 -21.74 -12.90 9.15
CA ALA A 260 -22.17 -11.51 9.30
C ALA A 260 -21.03 -10.54 8.95
N LEU A 261 -21.39 -9.49 8.22
CA LEU A 261 -20.50 -8.43 7.77
C LEU A 261 -20.94 -7.11 8.40
N SER A 262 -19.99 -6.36 8.93
CA SER A 262 -20.19 -5.02 9.46
C SER A 262 -19.62 -4.00 8.49
N PHE A 263 -20.30 -2.88 8.34
CA PHE A 263 -19.80 -1.71 7.65
C PHE A 263 -19.57 -0.60 8.67
N ARG A 264 -18.50 0.17 8.54
CA ARG A 264 -18.26 1.34 9.41
C ARG A 264 -17.85 2.55 8.62
N ARG A 265 -18.21 3.73 9.12
CA ARG A 265 -17.81 5.01 8.56
C ARG A 265 -17.66 6.04 9.67
N ALA A 266 -16.59 6.82 9.65
CA ALA A 266 -16.47 8.00 10.50
C ALA A 266 -17.34 9.15 9.97
N GLY A 267 -17.96 9.92 10.86
CA GLY A 267 -18.76 11.09 10.48
C GLY A 267 -19.90 11.38 11.45
N ASP A 268 -20.47 12.58 11.32
CA ASP A 268 -21.45 13.11 12.26
C ASP A 268 -22.91 12.77 11.90
N ALA A 269 -23.15 12.33 10.67
CA ALA A 269 -24.47 11.92 10.17
C ALA A 269 -24.36 10.64 9.37
N ALA A 270 -25.43 9.85 9.31
CA ALA A 270 -25.52 8.65 8.50
C ALA A 270 -26.85 8.55 7.77
N SER A 271 -26.82 7.97 6.57
CA SER A 271 -28.01 7.48 5.86
C SER A 271 -28.07 5.96 5.91
N PRO A 272 -29.24 5.34 5.58
CA PRO A 272 -29.31 3.90 5.38
C PRO A 272 -28.32 3.42 4.32
N LEU A 273 -27.72 2.26 4.55
CA LEU A 273 -26.76 1.62 3.66
C LEU A 273 -27.46 0.56 2.81
N ASP A 274 -27.45 0.72 1.50
CA ASP A 274 -28.03 -0.25 0.58
C ASP A 274 -26.94 -1.23 0.08
N VAL A 275 -27.24 -2.53 0.06
CA VAL A 275 -26.36 -3.60 -0.45
C VAL A 275 -26.86 -4.07 -1.81
N PHE A 276 -25.94 -4.28 -2.76
CA PHE A 276 -26.21 -4.60 -4.16
C PHE A 276 -25.42 -5.84 -4.61
N ASP A 277 -26.00 -6.62 -5.52
CA ASP A 277 -25.26 -7.63 -6.28
C ASP A 277 -24.49 -6.99 -7.46
N PRO A 278 -23.61 -7.74 -8.16
CA PRO A 278 -22.84 -7.20 -9.29
C PRO A 278 -23.68 -6.73 -10.47
N SER A 279 -24.95 -7.13 -10.57
CA SER A 279 -25.87 -6.62 -11.60
C SER A 279 -26.49 -5.27 -11.23
N GLY A 280 -26.19 -4.74 -10.04
CA GLY A 280 -26.76 -3.50 -9.51
C GLY A 280 -28.12 -3.69 -8.86
N ARG A 281 -28.60 -4.92 -8.68
CA ARG A 281 -29.86 -5.18 -7.99
C ARG A 281 -29.65 -5.06 -6.48
N ARG A 282 -30.47 -4.23 -5.83
CA ARG A 282 -30.45 -4.05 -4.37
C ARG A 282 -30.97 -5.31 -3.66
N LEU A 283 -30.16 -5.84 -2.75
CA LEU A 283 -30.44 -7.03 -1.96
C LEU A 283 -30.96 -6.70 -0.57
N ALA A 284 -30.41 -5.68 0.08
CA ALA A 284 -30.77 -5.29 1.44
C ALA A 284 -30.63 -3.78 1.64
N SER A 285 -31.27 -3.27 2.69
CA SER A 285 -31.11 -1.91 3.21
C SER A 285 -30.88 -2.01 4.71
N LEU A 286 -29.80 -1.40 5.19
CA LEU A 286 -29.31 -1.54 6.56
C LEU A 286 -29.46 -0.20 7.28
N GLU A 287 -29.90 -0.26 8.53
CA GLU A 287 -30.02 0.92 9.39
C GLU A 287 -28.70 1.23 10.11
N ALA A 288 -28.42 2.51 10.28
CA ALA A 288 -27.20 2.98 10.92
C ALA A 288 -27.29 2.86 12.44
N THR A 289 -26.23 2.37 13.07
CA THR A 289 -26.05 2.32 14.52
C THR A 289 -24.94 3.30 14.92
N PRO A 290 -25.17 4.24 15.83
CA PRO A 290 -24.14 5.21 16.22
C PRO A 290 -22.99 4.54 16.99
N LEU A 291 -21.77 5.00 16.73
CA LEU A 291 -20.55 4.69 17.47
C LEU A 291 -19.98 5.96 18.12
N ALA A 292 -18.98 5.80 19.00
CA ALA A 292 -18.29 6.92 19.63
C ALA A 292 -17.69 7.92 18.61
N THR A 293 -17.26 7.42 17.46
CA THR A 293 -16.64 8.22 16.38
C THR A 293 -17.10 7.74 15.00
N GLY A 294 -18.41 7.72 14.77
CA GLY A 294 -18.99 7.36 13.47
C GLY A 294 -20.23 6.46 13.56
N TRP A 295 -20.40 5.60 12.58
CA TRP A 295 -21.59 4.77 12.39
C TRP A 295 -21.22 3.34 11.98
N GLU A 296 -22.03 2.38 12.37
CA GLU A 296 -21.96 0.97 11.99
C GLU A 296 -23.27 0.51 11.34
N TRP A 297 -23.16 -0.31 10.29
CA TRP A 297 -24.27 -1.09 9.72
C TRP A 297 -23.91 -2.56 9.78
N ARG A 298 -24.90 -3.44 9.93
CA ARG A 298 -24.67 -4.89 10.02
C ARG A 298 -25.52 -5.62 9.01
N TRP A 299 -24.90 -6.52 8.27
CA TRP A 299 -25.54 -7.39 7.31
C TRP A 299 -25.27 -8.84 7.66
N ASP A 300 -26.30 -9.66 7.68
CA ASP A 300 -26.22 -11.09 8.01
C ASP A 300 -26.08 -11.99 6.78
N GLY A 301 -25.82 -11.40 5.61
CA GLY A 301 -25.70 -12.12 4.34
C GLY A 301 -27.05 -12.57 3.77
N ARG A 302 -28.16 -11.90 4.12
CA ARG A 302 -29.49 -12.21 3.58
C ARG A 302 -30.05 -11.10 2.69
N ASP A 303 -30.87 -11.49 1.72
CA ASP A 303 -31.65 -10.56 0.92
C ASP A 303 -32.91 -10.06 1.68
N ALA A 304 -33.66 -9.14 1.07
CA ALA A 304 -34.88 -8.56 1.61
C ALA A 304 -36.01 -9.58 1.89
N HIS A 305 -35.88 -10.82 1.39
CA HIS A 305 -36.83 -11.92 1.63
C HIS A 305 -36.29 -12.91 2.67
N GLY A 306 -35.16 -12.62 3.33
CA GLY A 306 -34.53 -13.46 4.34
C GLY A 306 -33.75 -14.65 3.79
N ARG A 307 -33.53 -14.72 2.47
CA ARG A 307 -32.75 -15.81 1.85
C ARG A 307 -31.26 -15.49 1.91
N ARG A 308 -30.44 -16.49 2.22
CA ARG A 308 -28.98 -16.35 2.15
C ARG A 308 -28.55 -16.06 0.72
N VAL A 309 -27.62 -15.12 0.57
CA VAL A 309 -26.98 -14.83 -0.72
C VAL A 309 -25.87 -15.85 -0.99
N SER A 310 -25.49 -16.03 -2.25
CA SER A 310 -24.37 -16.91 -2.62
C SER A 310 -23.02 -16.30 -2.22
N ALA A 311 -21.98 -17.12 -2.12
CA ALA A 311 -20.63 -16.59 -2.11
C ALA A 311 -20.39 -15.74 -3.39
N GLY A 312 -19.63 -14.65 -3.26
CA GLY A 312 -19.39 -13.73 -4.36
C GLY A 312 -19.13 -12.29 -3.93
N VAL A 313 -19.03 -11.41 -4.93
CA VAL A 313 -18.78 -9.99 -4.75
C VAL A 313 -20.09 -9.23 -4.58
N TYR A 314 -20.11 -8.31 -3.63
CA TYR A 314 -21.22 -7.41 -3.35
C TYR A 314 -20.73 -5.98 -3.18
N PHE A 315 -21.64 -5.02 -3.39
CA PHE A 315 -21.35 -3.60 -3.22
C PHE A 315 -22.28 -3.01 -2.18
N ALA A 316 -21.78 -2.10 -1.33
CA ALA A 316 -22.61 -1.37 -0.40
C ALA A 316 -22.38 0.14 -0.52
N ARG A 317 -23.45 0.92 -0.39
CA ARG A 317 -23.42 2.37 -0.54
C ARG A 317 -24.50 3.05 0.30
N GLU A 318 -24.16 4.18 0.90
CA GLU A 318 -25.14 5.01 1.60
C GLU A 318 -26.11 5.68 0.62
N ARG A 319 -27.38 5.77 0.99
CA ARG A 319 -28.40 6.37 0.13
C ARG A 319 -28.08 7.83 -0.16
N GLY A 320 -28.00 8.18 -1.45
CA GLY A 320 -27.65 9.53 -1.91
C GLY A 320 -26.15 9.80 -2.02
N ALA A 321 -25.28 8.90 -1.56
CA ALA A 321 -23.84 8.98 -1.79
C ALA A 321 -23.46 8.49 -3.19
N SER A 322 -22.32 8.95 -3.69
CA SER A 322 -21.71 8.46 -4.94
C SER A 322 -20.67 7.35 -4.69
N SER A 323 -20.09 7.29 -3.49
CA SER A 323 -19.09 6.30 -3.10
C SER A 323 -19.72 4.93 -2.77
N SER A 324 -19.00 3.85 -3.08
CA SER A 324 -19.43 2.49 -2.71
C SER A 324 -18.23 1.68 -2.23
N VAL A 325 -18.50 0.65 -1.42
CA VAL A 325 -17.49 -0.30 -0.94
C VAL A 325 -17.75 -1.68 -1.53
N ARG A 326 -16.69 -2.36 -1.95
CA ARG A 326 -16.73 -3.75 -2.44
C ARG A 326 -16.44 -4.71 -1.29
N VAL A 327 -17.28 -5.72 -1.12
CA VAL A 327 -17.10 -6.79 -0.13
C VAL A 327 -17.26 -8.16 -0.76
N ILE A 328 -16.62 -9.16 -0.18
CA ILE A 328 -16.64 -10.55 -0.62
C ILE A 328 -17.32 -11.38 0.46
N VAL A 329 -18.38 -12.11 0.09
CA VAL A 329 -18.97 -13.16 0.92
C VAL A 329 -18.35 -14.49 0.48
N ALA A 330 -17.75 -15.21 1.41
CA ALA A 330 -17.20 -16.53 1.22
C ALA A 330 -18.18 -17.61 1.75
N GLU A 331 -17.99 -18.85 1.31
CA GLU A 331 -18.75 -20.01 1.83
C GLU A 331 -18.48 -20.29 3.32
#